data_AF-A0A7K7Q126-F1
#
_entry.id   AF-A0A7K7Q126-F1
#
_cell.length_a   1.000
_cell.length_b   1.000
_cell.length_c   1.000
_cell.angle_alpha   90.00
_cell.angle_beta   90.00
_cell.angle_gamma   90.00
#
_symmetry.space_group_name_H-M   'P 1'
#
loop_
_entity.id
_entity.type
_entity.pdbx_description
1 polymer ?
#
loop_
_entity_poly.entity_id
_entity_poly.type
_entity_poly.pdbx_seq_one_letter_code
_entity_poly.pdbx_strand_id
1 'polypeptide(L)'
;LYREELNLTSPAAPMPLRPEASWLQFHLGISQDGLYPRSSPAVTRLLRDMREFPTISADYSQDEKALLGACDCSQSECGTYPHMPSPGLAPAHPLLPSRQRREEETPEDFFYFVDFQRHNAEIAAFHLDR
;
A
#
# COMPACT_ATOMS: atom_id res chain seq x y z
N LEU A 1 -19.53 -15.30 -7.69
CA LEU A 1 -19.50 -15.69 -6.26
C LEU A 1 -19.70 -14.47 -5.35
N TYR A 2 -18.68 -13.72 -4.93
CA TYR A 2 -18.86 -12.61 -3.96
C TYR A 2 -19.89 -11.53 -4.38
N ARG A 3 -19.89 -11.09 -5.64
CA ARG A 3 -20.88 -10.10 -6.14
C ARG A 3 -22.30 -10.66 -6.21
N GLU A 4 -22.44 -11.95 -6.51
CA GLU A 4 -23.74 -12.62 -6.60
C GLU A 4 -24.36 -12.80 -5.19
N GLU A 5 -23.54 -13.10 -4.18
CA GLU A 5 -23.96 -13.14 -2.77
C GLU A 5 -24.50 -11.79 -2.27
N LEU A 6 -23.98 -10.69 -2.81
CA LEU A 6 -24.42 -9.33 -2.51
C LEU A 6 -25.52 -8.82 -3.44
N ASN A 7 -26.11 -9.67 -4.30
CA ASN A 7 -27.10 -9.30 -5.32
C ASN A 7 -26.63 -8.17 -6.26
N LEU A 8 -25.31 -8.02 -6.45
CA LEU A 8 -24.74 -7.08 -7.40
C LEU A 8 -24.65 -7.75 -8.76
N THR A 9 -25.24 -7.13 -9.77
CA THR A 9 -25.10 -7.57 -11.16
C THR A 9 -23.62 -7.50 -11.56
N SER A 10 -23.14 -8.49 -12.32
CA SER A 10 -21.76 -8.54 -12.80
C SER A 10 -21.67 -8.09 -14.26
N PRO A 11 -21.53 -6.79 -14.56
CA PRO A 11 -21.38 -6.31 -15.94
C PRO A 11 -19.94 -6.43 -16.47
N ALA A 12 -18.95 -6.71 -15.62
CA ALA A 12 -17.53 -6.62 -15.99
C ALA A 12 -16.94 -7.98 -16.42
N ALA A 13 -16.24 -7.97 -17.56
CA ALA A 13 -15.43 -9.11 -17.99
C ALA A 13 -14.33 -9.43 -16.97
N PRO A 14 -13.91 -10.70 -16.82
CA PRO A 14 -12.79 -11.07 -15.98
C PRO A 14 -11.55 -10.27 -16.37
N MET A 15 -10.87 -9.70 -15.38
CA MET A 15 -9.63 -8.95 -15.61
C MET A 15 -8.55 -9.95 -16.09
N PRO A 16 -7.87 -9.75 -17.23
CA PRO A 16 -6.78 -10.62 -17.68
C PRO A 16 -5.43 -10.14 -17.14
N LEU A 17 -4.47 -11.07 -16.99
CA LEU A 17 -3.09 -10.72 -16.60
C LEU A 17 -2.43 -10.08 -17.82
N ARG A 18 -1.91 -8.85 -17.64
CA ARG A 18 -1.20 -8.13 -18.70
C ARG A 18 0.31 -8.19 -18.42
N PRO A 19 1.12 -8.84 -19.27
CA PRO A 19 2.57 -8.85 -19.13
C PRO A 19 3.20 -7.46 -19.02
N GLU A 20 2.56 -6.46 -19.63
CA GLU A 20 3.00 -5.06 -19.69
C GLU A 20 2.62 -4.27 -18.43
N ALA A 21 1.96 -4.89 -17.45
CA ALA A 21 1.58 -4.21 -16.21
C ALA A 21 2.83 -3.71 -15.46
N SER A 22 2.81 -2.45 -15.03
CA SER A 22 3.96 -1.79 -14.39
C SER A 22 4.44 -2.49 -13.12
N TRP A 23 3.52 -3.00 -12.30
CA TRP A 23 3.84 -3.77 -11.10
C TRP A 23 4.54 -5.10 -11.42
N LEU A 24 4.16 -5.76 -12.51
CA LEU A 24 4.77 -7.01 -12.95
C LEU A 24 6.17 -6.76 -13.50
N GLN A 25 6.33 -5.70 -14.29
CA GLN A 25 7.64 -5.25 -14.79
C GLN A 25 8.58 -4.85 -13.65
N PHE A 26 8.04 -4.24 -12.58
CA PHE A 26 8.80 -3.95 -11.37
C PHE A 26 9.31 -5.25 -10.70
N HIS A 27 8.43 -6.24 -10.46
CA HIS A 27 8.85 -7.51 -9.86
C HIS A 27 9.90 -8.26 -10.69
N LEU A 28 9.75 -8.28 -12.03
CA LEU A 28 10.71 -8.92 -12.92
C LEU A 28 12.07 -8.19 -12.97
N GLY A 29 12.12 -6.93 -12.58
CA GLY A 29 13.33 -6.12 -12.53
C GLY A 29 14.12 -6.23 -11.22
N ILE A 30 13.60 -6.90 -10.20
CA ILE A 30 14.29 -7.10 -8.92
C ILE A 30 15.48 -8.01 -9.16
N SER A 31 16.65 -7.59 -8.67
CA SER A 31 17.91 -8.31 -8.85
C SER A 31 18.72 -8.32 -7.56
N GLN A 32 19.86 -9.02 -7.57
CA GLN A 32 20.78 -9.02 -6.44
C GLN A 32 21.36 -7.62 -6.14
N ASP A 33 21.40 -6.73 -7.14
CA ASP A 33 21.95 -5.38 -7.01
C ASP A 33 20.97 -4.39 -6.35
N GLY A 34 19.70 -4.76 -6.22
CA GLY A 34 18.67 -3.94 -5.57
C GLY A 34 17.26 -4.15 -6.11
N LEU A 35 16.32 -3.42 -5.53
CA LEU A 35 14.90 -3.48 -5.89
C LEU A 35 14.60 -2.88 -7.27
N TYR A 36 15.33 -1.84 -7.66
CA TYR A 36 15.16 -1.16 -8.94
C TYR A 36 16.41 -0.34 -9.31
N PRO A 37 16.71 -0.15 -10.61
CA PRO A 37 17.79 0.75 -11.03
C PRO A 37 17.41 2.22 -10.87
N ARG A 38 18.41 3.09 -10.60
CA ARG A 38 18.24 4.53 -10.33
C ARG A 38 17.38 5.27 -11.36
N SER A 39 17.54 4.94 -12.65
CA SER A 39 16.80 5.56 -13.76
C SER A 39 15.78 4.62 -14.40
N SER A 40 15.09 3.80 -13.59
CA SER A 40 14.09 2.84 -14.08
C SER A 40 12.83 3.51 -14.65
N PRO A 41 12.49 3.31 -15.93
CA PRO A 41 11.21 3.75 -16.48
C PRO A 41 10.04 2.92 -15.93
N ALA A 42 10.29 1.68 -15.47
CA ALA A 42 9.26 0.83 -14.88
C ALA A 42 8.75 1.39 -13.55
N VAL A 43 9.66 1.86 -12.69
CA VAL A 43 9.30 2.51 -11.41
C VAL A 43 8.51 3.79 -11.64
N THR A 44 8.93 4.62 -12.60
CA THR A 44 8.21 5.86 -12.93
C THR A 44 6.78 5.59 -13.41
N ARG A 45 6.58 4.53 -14.22
CA ARG A 45 5.24 4.10 -14.65
C ARG A 45 4.44 3.55 -13.47
N LEU A 46 5.05 2.72 -12.63
CA LEU A 46 4.38 2.14 -11.45
C LEU A 46 3.87 3.23 -10.50
N LEU A 47 4.69 4.24 -10.18
CA LEU A 47 4.27 5.36 -9.31
C LEU A 47 3.10 6.15 -9.89
N ARG A 48 3.08 6.35 -11.22
CA ARG A 48 1.93 6.99 -11.89
C ARG A 48 0.70 6.10 -11.84
N ASP A 49 0.85 4.82 -12.16
CA ASP A 49 -0.27 3.87 -12.19
C ASP A 49 -0.87 3.69 -10.78
N MET A 50 -0.05 3.65 -9.72
CA MET A 50 -0.52 3.65 -8.32
C MET A 50 -1.34 4.89 -7.95
N ARG A 51 -1.05 6.04 -8.56
CA ARG A 51 -1.76 7.30 -8.32
C ARG A 51 -3.07 7.39 -9.10
N GLU A 52 -3.11 6.83 -10.31
CA GLU A 52 -4.21 7.05 -11.27
C GLU A 52 -5.19 5.89 -11.35
N PHE A 53 -4.77 4.66 -11.05
CA PHE A 53 -5.63 3.48 -11.24
C PHE A 53 -6.69 3.37 -10.14
N PRO A 54 -7.94 3.02 -10.48
CA PRO A 54 -9.00 2.89 -9.50
C PRO A 54 -8.81 1.65 -8.62
N THR A 55 -9.06 1.80 -7.32
CA THR A 55 -9.07 0.69 -6.36
C THR A 55 -10.28 -0.22 -6.62
N ILE A 56 -10.02 -1.49 -6.91
CA ILE A 56 -11.06 -2.50 -7.18
C ILE A 56 -11.44 -3.33 -5.94
N SER A 57 -10.55 -3.39 -4.95
CA SER A 57 -10.71 -4.15 -3.70
C SER A 57 -9.78 -3.55 -2.64
N ALA A 58 -10.21 -3.59 -1.37
CA ALA A 58 -9.43 -3.21 -0.21
C ALA A 58 -9.83 -4.09 0.97
N ASP A 59 -8.86 -4.51 1.76
CA ASP A 59 -9.03 -5.43 2.89
C ASP A 59 -7.96 -5.16 3.95
N TYR A 60 -8.07 -5.74 5.13
CA TYR A 60 -7.05 -5.62 6.17
C TYR A 60 -5.79 -6.41 5.80
N SER A 61 -4.65 -5.93 6.30
CA SER A 61 -3.40 -6.70 6.25
C SER A 61 -3.55 -8.05 6.96
N GLN A 62 -2.73 -9.04 6.61
CA GLN A 62 -2.85 -10.39 7.17
C GLN A 62 -2.67 -10.41 8.70
N ASP A 63 -1.75 -9.57 9.20
CA ASP A 63 -1.47 -9.44 10.63
C ASP A 63 -2.68 -8.85 11.38
N GLU A 64 -3.37 -7.88 10.79
CA GLU A 64 -4.59 -7.30 11.37
C GLU A 64 -5.80 -8.21 11.29
N LYS A 65 -5.89 -9.02 10.23
CA LYS A 65 -6.92 -10.07 10.14
C LYS A 65 -6.75 -11.10 11.26
N ALA A 66 -5.52 -11.42 11.65
CA ALA A 66 -5.25 -12.29 12.79
C ALA A 66 -5.70 -11.67 14.12
N LEU A 67 -5.69 -10.34 14.20
CA LEU A 67 -6.25 -9.56 15.31
C LEU A 67 -7.76 -9.26 15.16
N LEU A 68 -8.43 -9.79 14.13
CA LEU A 68 -9.84 -9.51 13.81
C LEU A 68 -10.15 -8.00 13.66
N GLY A 69 -9.16 -7.19 13.30
CA GLY A 69 -9.27 -5.72 13.30
C GLY A 69 -9.40 -5.09 14.69
N ALA A 70 -9.23 -5.87 15.76
CA ALA A 70 -9.18 -5.36 17.13
C ALA A 70 -7.77 -4.83 17.43
N CYS A 71 -7.68 -3.55 17.77
CA CYS A 71 -6.45 -2.99 18.32
C CYS A 71 -6.41 -3.30 19.82
N ASP A 72 -5.63 -4.31 20.22
CA ASP A 72 -5.28 -4.48 21.63
C ASP A 72 -4.16 -3.48 21.98
N CYS A 73 -4.57 -2.32 22.51
CA CYS A 73 -3.68 -1.26 22.97
C CYS A 73 -2.75 -1.70 24.12
N SER A 74 -2.89 -2.91 24.65
CA SER A 74 -2.01 -3.46 25.69
C SER A 74 -0.85 -4.31 25.14
N GLN A 75 -0.96 -4.82 23.92
CA GLN A 75 0.05 -5.68 23.28
C GLN A 75 0.72 -5.03 22.06
N SER A 76 0.16 -3.92 21.57
CA SER A 76 0.66 -3.23 20.38
C SER A 76 0.41 -1.74 20.49
N GLU A 77 1.44 -0.95 20.17
CA GLU A 77 1.24 0.45 19.81
C GLU A 77 0.20 0.49 18.69
N CYS A 78 -0.89 1.24 18.89
CA CYS A 78 -2.01 1.33 17.95
C CYS A 78 -1.58 2.06 16.66
N GLY A 79 -0.77 1.36 15.87
CA GLY A 79 -0.01 1.81 14.74
C GLY A 79 -0.61 1.38 13.42
N THR A 80 -1.78 1.93 13.09
CA THR A 80 -2.31 2.17 11.74
C THR A 80 -2.76 0.95 10.94
N TYR A 81 -4.03 0.98 10.54
CA TYR A 81 -4.67 0.11 9.56
C TYR A 81 -4.09 0.27 8.15
N PRO A 82 -3.28 -0.68 7.63
CA PRO A 82 -2.94 -0.72 6.22
C PRO A 82 -4.04 -1.51 5.52
N HIS A 83 -4.94 -0.77 4.86
CA HIS A 83 -5.81 -1.37 3.87
C HIS A 83 -4.92 -1.87 2.72
N MET A 84 -4.86 -3.19 2.56
CA MET A 84 -4.23 -3.88 1.45
C MET A 84 -5.29 -4.14 0.39
N PRO A 85 -5.10 -3.73 -0.88
CA PRO A 85 -5.80 -4.34 -1.99
C PRO A 85 -5.50 -5.86 -2.00
N SER A 86 -6.53 -6.69 -2.13
CA SER A 86 -6.41 -8.15 -2.14
C SER A 86 -5.40 -8.65 -3.20
N PRO A 87 -4.63 -9.72 -2.94
CA PRO A 87 -3.73 -10.29 -3.92
C PRO A 87 -4.52 -10.81 -5.13
N GLY A 88 -4.22 -10.25 -6.29
CA GLY A 88 -4.83 -10.62 -7.55
C GLY A 88 -4.05 -10.03 -8.72
N LEU A 89 -4.63 -10.05 -9.91
CA LEU A 89 -4.04 -9.57 -11.17
C LEU A 89 -3.71 -8.05 -11.21
N ALA A 90 -3.78 -7.38 -10.06
CA ALA A 90 -3.61 -5.94 -9.88
C ALA A 90 -2.54 -5.68 -8.81
N PRO A 91 -1.89 -4.51 -8.84
CA PRO A 91 -0.93 -4.13 -7.81
C PRO A 91 -1.61 -4.10 -6.43
N ALA A 92 -1.04 -4.81 -5.45
CA ALA A 92 -1.40 -4.67 -4.05
C ALA A 92 -0.39 -3.75 -3.37
N HIS A 93 -0.88 -2.68 -2.72
CA HIS A 93 -0.03 -1.70 -2.05
C HIS A 93 -0.64 -1.28 -0.71
N PRO A 94 0.15 -1.23 0.38
CA PRO A 94 -0.33 -0.71 1.65
C PRO A 94 -0.76 0.76 1.53
N LEU A 95 -1.90 1.10 2.09
CA LEU A 95 -2.37 2.48 2.23
C LEU A 95 -2.18 2.96 3.66
N LEU A 96 -1.35 4.00 3.84
CA LEU A 96 -1.07 4.63 5.13
C LEU A 96 -1.81 5.97 5.21
N PRO A 97 -2.94 6.08 5.95
CA PRO A 97 -3.69 7.32 6.06
C PRO A 97 -2.88 8.41 6.78
N SER A 98 -3.09 9.67 6.38
CA SER A 98 -2.49 10.84 7.04
C SER A 98 -3.02 10.97 8.47
N ARG A 99 -2.12 11.03 9.45
CA ARG A 99 -2.45 11.21 10.87
C ARG A 99 -2.22 12.63 11.40
N GLN A 100 -1.57 13.49 10.60
CA GLN A 100 -1.04 14.78 11.05
C GLN A 100 -1.00 15.80 9.90
N ARG A 101 -1.01 17.11 10.22
CA ARG A 101 -0.74 18.19 9.23
C ARG A 101 0.74 18.24 8.84
N ARG A 102 1.06 18.93 7.73
CA ARG A 102 2.44 18.97 7.22
C ARG A 102 3.39 19.80 8.08
N GLU A 103 2.86 20.82 8.74
CA GLU A 103 3.61 21.80 9.53
C GLU A 103 3.79 21.37 11.00
N GLU A 104 3.20 20.24 11.37
CA GLU A 104 3.13 19.78 12.74
C GLU A 104 4.32 18.85 13.02
N GLU A 105 5.06 19.15 14.08
CA GLU A 105 6.19 18.34 14.54
C GLU A 105 5.74 17.37 15.62
N THR A 106 6.49 16.27 15.81
CA THR A 106 6.26 15.36 16.92
C THR A 106 6.51 16.11 18.23
N PRO A 107 5.53 16.23 19.14
CA PRO A 107 5.72 16.93 20.40
C PRO A 107 6.79 16.24 21.27
N GLU A 108 7.50 17.01 22.10
CA GLU A 108 8.61 16.51 22.92
C GLU A 108 8.20 15.42 23.93
N ASP A 109 6.92 15.39 24.30
CA ASP A 109 6.35 14.42 25.25
C ASP A 109 6.18 13.00 24.65
N PHE A 110 6.44 12.82 23.36
CA PHE A 110 6.32 11.52 22.69
C PHE A 110 7.67 10.81 22.54
N PHE A 111 7.65 9.49 22.75
CA PHE A 111 8.81 8.63 22.52
C PHE A 111 9.06 8.42 21.02
N TYR A 112 10.29 8.04 20.68
CA TYR A 112 10.77 7.86 19.30
C TYR A 112 10.04 6.79 18.47
N PHE A 113 9.24 5.92 19.11
CA PHE A 113 8.45 4.90 18.44
C PHE A 113 7.06 5.40 18.00
N VAL A 114 6.65 6.59 18.44
CA VAL A 114 5.35 7.15 18.07
C VAL A 114 5.41 7.79 16.69
N ASP A 115 4.83 7.11 15.71
CA ASP A 115 4.93 7.50 14.31
C ASP A 115 3.66 8.23 13.80
N PHE A 116 3.66 9.57 13.92
CA PHE A 116 2.59 10.45 13.41
C PHE A 116 2.80 10.86 11.94
N GLN A 117 4.06 11.02 11.50
CA GLN A 117 4.39 11.49 10.15
C GLN A 117 4.48 10.37 9.11
N ARG A 118 4.05 9.16 9.47
CA ARG A 118 4.16 7.90 8.71
C ARG A 118 3.95 8.03 7.20
N HIS A 119 2.84 8.62 6.73
CA HIS A 119 2.59 8.73 5.28
C HIS A 119 3.60 9.61 4.52
N ASN A 120 4.11 10.67 5.15
CA ASN A 120 5.01 11.64 4.53
C ASN A 120 6.43 11.07 4.56
N ALA A 121 6.79 10.47 5.70
CA ALA A 121 8.08 9.82 5.89
C ALA A 121 8.29 8.71 4.87
N GLU A 122 7.29 7.86 4.60
CA GLU A 122 7.37 6.77 3.63
C GLU A 122 7.59 7.29 2.20
N ILE A 123 6.85 8.32 1.79
CA ILE A 123 7.03 8.95 0.46
C ILE A 123 8.41 9.61 0.36
N ALA A 124 8.82 10.35 1.39
CA ALA A 124 10.10 11.05 1.40
C ALA A 124 11.29 10.07 1.42
N ALA A 125 11.21 8.99 2.20
CA ALA A 125 12.23 7.97 2.28
C ALA A 125 12.46 7.26 0.94
N PHE A 126 11.39 6.94 0.22
CA PHE A 126 11.49 6.40 -1.14
C PHE A 126 12.24 7.36 -2.09
N HIS A 127 11.92 8.66 -2.02
CA HIS A 127 12.60 9.66 -2.85
C HIS A 127 14.06 9.93 -2.43
N LEU A 128 14.40 9.68 -1.16
CA LEU A 128 15.75 9.82 -0.63
C LEU A 128 16.64 8.62 -1.00
N ASP A 129 16.08 7.42 -1.05
CA ASP A 129 16.75 6.18 -1.48
C ASP A 129 17.17 6.22 -2.96
N ARG A 130 16.32 6.82 -3.80
CA ARG A 130 16.49 6.86 -5.26
C ARG A 130 17.62 7.76 -5.75
#